data_AF-A0A820F8X0-F1
#
_entry.id   AF-A0A820F8X0-F1
#
_cell.length_a   1.000
_cell.length_b   1.000
_cell.length_c   1.000
_cell.angle_alpha   90.00
_cell.angle_beta   90.00
_cell.angle_gamma   90.00
#
_symmetry.space_group_name_H-M   'P 1'
#
loop_
_entity.id
_entity.type
_entity.pdbx_description
1 polymer ?
#
loop_
_entity_poly.entity_id
_entity_poly.type
_entity_poly.pdbx_seq_one_letter_code
_entity_poly.pdbx_strand_id
1 'polypeptide(L)'
;MIHYSHRGLRIPNMYNHLKLKRKIASHRDRFFHLPTTIAENDPFLRRLYSVVYLVLDDHPYPSTQEEFYHRTYQIQRNIRDLNLVPSQHKFLNRLMAETSVNLVDLWQGSHIITIDNGLLYDTWSKSPSAHPRISSHYRNIPLQQYGIRFRDHQLLFGKTTLNGSTWFQMEAHGFAPTEIYDDPNLAIYHGQDFLKYQFHGMNVGPFGFSPHTELTGPLILPYRSLKAARSRKFF
;
A
#
# COMPACT_ATOMS: atom_id res chain seq x y z
N MET A 1 20.00 -13.38 -55.51
CA MET A 1 19.62 -11.96 -55.65
C MET A 1 18.14 -11.87 -55.31
N ILE A 2 17.80 -11.49 -54.07
CA ILE A 2 16.43 -11.59 -53.52
C ILE A 2 15.88 -10.17 -53.34
N HIS A 3 14.76 -9.89 -54.01
CA HIS A 3 14.02 -8.63 -53.94
C HIS A 3 13.24 -8.54 -52.61
N TYR A 4 13.44 -7.45 -51.87
CA TYR A 4 12.57 -7.07 -50.76
C TYR A 4 11.44 -6.15 -51.25
N SER A 5 10.19 -6.56 -50.99
CA SER A 5 8.97 -5.79 -51.20
C SER A 5 8.62 -5.02 -49.92
N HIS A 6 8.55 -3.68 -50.00
CA HIS A 6 7.99 -2.83 -48.95
C HIS A 6 6.46 -2.82 -49.06
N ARG A 7 5.77 -3.45 -48.09
CA ARG A 7 4.36 -3.14 -47.78
C ARG A 7 4.27 -2.43 -46.44
N GLY A 8 3.55 -1.32 -46.44
CA GLY A 8 3.53 -0.31 -45.38
C GLY A 8 2.81 -0.74 -44.09
N LEU A 9 3.34 -0.23 -42.98
CA LEU A 9 2.70 -0.18 -41.68
C LEU A 9 1.86 1.11 -41.59
N ARG A 10 0.53 0.97 -41.59
CA ARG A 10 -0.39 2.05 -41.23
C ARG A 10 -0.31 2.28 -39.72
N ILE A 11 0.16 3.45 -39.31
CA ILE A 11 0.10 3.92 -37.92
C ILE A 11 -1.37 4.15 -37.55
N PRO A 12 -1.92 3.52 -36.49
CA PRO A 12 -3.28 3.80 -36.05
C PRO A 12 -3.43 5.26 -35.61
N ASN A 13 -4.52 5.86 -36.07
CA ASN A 13 -4.86 7.27 -35.89
C ASN A 13 -4.99 7.63 -34.40
N MET A 14 -4.01 8.37 -33.84
CA MET A 14 -3.94 8.83 -32.44
C MET A 14 -5.19 9.59 -31.95
N TYR A 15 -6.01 10.08 -32.87
CA TYR A 15 -7.24 10.83 -32.58
C TYR A 15 -8.33 10.02 -31.85
N ASN A 16 -8.37 8.69 -32.04
CA ASN A 16 -9.40 7.86 -31.40
C ASN A 16 -9.09 7.52 -29.94
N HIS A 17 -7.81 7.53 -29.54
CA HIS A 17 -7.42 7.21 -28.16
C HIS A 17 -7.73 8.35 -27.18
N LEU A 18 -7.63 9.61 -27.64
CA LEU A 18 -7.97 10.80 -26.85
C LEU A 18 -9.48 10.93 -26.61
N LYS A 19 -10.33 10.52 -27.56
CA LYS A 19 -11.79 10.49 -27.38
C LYS A 19 -12.23 9.44 -26.35
N LEU A 20 -11.56 8.29 -26.29
CA LEU A 20 -11.87 7.24 -25.31
C LEU A 20 -11.50 7.67 -23.88
N LYS A 21 -10.35 8.33 -23.68
CA LYS A 21 -9.94 8.88 -22.37
C LYS A 21 -10.88 10.00 -21.89
N ARG A 22 -11.35 10.88 -22.78
CA ARG A 22 -12.37 11.90 -22.43
C ARG A 22 -13.71 11.28 -22.03
N LYS A 23 -14.11 10.16 -22.65
CA LYS A 23 -15.39 9.50 -22.33
C LYS A 23 -15.36 8.80 -20.98
N ILE A 24 -14.21 8.23 -20.58
CA ILE A 24 -13.99 7.60 -19.27
C ILE A 24 -13.84 8.65 -18.16
N ALA A 25 -13.10 9.74 -18.39
CA ALA A 25 -13.04 10.87 -17.46
C ALA A 25 -14.44 11.46 -17.18
N SER A 26 -15.27 11.62 -18.22
CA SER A 26 -16.64 12.12 -18.06
C SER A 26 -17.60 11.19 -17.32
N HIS A 27 -17.24 9.91 -17.09
CA HIS A 27 -18.07 9.02 -16.27
C HIS A 27 -17.72 9.13 -14.78
N ARG A 28 -16.46 9.38 -14.41
CA ARG A 28 -16.08 9.68 -13.02
C ARG A 28 -16.68 11.00 -12.53
N ASP A 29 -16.74 12.02 -13.39
CA ASP A 29 -17.33 13.32 -13.04
C ASP A 29 -18.88 13.32 -13.00
N ARG A 30 -19.54 12.21 -13.36
CA ARG A 30 -21.01 12.09 -13.43
C ARG A 30 -21.64 11.29 -12.30
N PHE A 31 -20.86 10.56 -11.52
CA PHE A 31 -21.35 9.91 -10.32
C PHE A 31 -21.04 10.83 -9.12
N PHE A 32 -22.10 11.45 -8.59
CA PHE A 32 -22.15 12.20 -7.32
C PHE A 32 -21.80 13.70 -7.33
N HIS A 33 -22.59 14.47 -8.07
CA HIS A 33 -23.00 15.81 -7.60
C HIS A 33 -24.49 15.79 -7.25
N LEU A 34 -24.86 15.03 -6.20
CA LEU A 34 -26.11 15.32 -5.51
C LEU A 34 -25.93 16.70 -4.82
N PRO A 35 -26.94 17.59 -4.83
CA PRO A 35 -26.80 18.95 -4.32
C PRO A 35 -26.32 18.91 -2.86
N THR A 36 -25.15 19.48 -2.58
CA THR A 36 -24.54 19.56 -1.24
C THR A 36 -25.49 20.16 -0.20
N THR A 37 -26.40 21.03 -0.63
CA THR A 37 -27.46 21.65 0.17
C THR A 37 -28.51 20.68 0.74
N ILE A 38 -28.76 19.52 0.11
CA ILE A 38 -29.70 18.51 0.63
C ILE A 38 -29.02 17.65 1.70
N ALA A 39 -27.74 17.30 1.50
CA ALA A 39 -26.98 16.50 2.44
C ALA A 39 -26.69 17.22 3.76
N GLU A 40 -26.57 18.55 3.75
CA GLU A 40 -26.23 19.35 4.93
C GLU A 40 -27.36 19.43 5.97
N ASN A 41 -28.63 19.28 5.56
CA ASN A 41 -29.78 19.48 6.43
C ASN A 41 -30.43 18.16 6.91
N ASP A 42 -30.05 17.02 6.33
CA ASP A 42 -30.56 15.71 6.71
C ASP A 42 -29.48 14.90 7.45
N PRO A 43 -29.67 14.57 8.74
CA PRO A 43 -28.67 13.82 9.54
C PRO A 43 -28.32 12.44 8.98
N PHE A 44 -29.26 11.78 8.30
CA PHE A 44 -29.03 10.48 7.67
C PHE A 44 -28.20 10.65 6.39
N LEU A 45 -28.53 11.62 5.53
CA LEU A 45 -27.71 11.90 4.34
C LEU A 45 -26.33 12.42 4.71
N ARG A 46 -26.19 13.21 5.78
CA ARG A 46 -24.86 13.61 6.30
C ARG A 46 -24.02 12.42 6.75
N ARG A 47 -24.64 11.43 7.41
CA ARG A 47 -23.96 10.17 7.77
C ARG A 47 -23.60 9.36 6.53
N LEU A 48 -24.53 9.22 5.59
CA LEU A 48 -24.29 8.51 4.34
C LEU A 48 -23.19 9.18 3.51
N TYR A 49 -23.20 10.51 3.41
CA TYR A 49 -22.16 11.31 2.77
C TYR A 49 -20.83 11.23 3.51
N SER A 50 -20.82 11.20 4.85
CA SER A 50 -19.59 11.02 5.60
C SER A 50 -18.97 9.66 5.33
N VAL A 51 -19.79 8.61 5.18
CA VAL A 51 -19.35 7.25 4.79
C VAL A 51 -18.85 7.26 3.35
N VAL A 52 -19.55 7.94 2.44
CA VAL A 52 -19.15 8.08 1.03
C VAL A 52 -17.84 8.88 0.90
N TYR A 53 -17.68 10.02 1.57
CA TYR A 53 -16.43 10.79 1.59
C TYR A 53 -15.28 10.05 2.27
N LEU A 54 -15.56 9.32 3.35
CA LEU A 54 -14.60 8.41 3.98
C LEU A 54 -14.09 7.36 2.99
N VAL A 55 -14.93 6.93 2.05
CA VAL A 55 -14.59 5.96 1.00
C VAL A 55 -13.97 6.64 -0.23
N LEU A 56 -14.19 7.93 -0.47
CA LEU A 56 -13.80 8.62 -1.70
C LEU A 56 -12.57 9.55 -1.60
N ASP A 57 -12.01 9.79 -0.42
CA ASP A 57 -10.72 10.50 -0.29
C ASP A 57 -9.56 9.57 -0.67
N ASP A 58 -9.57 9.19 -1.93
CA ASP A 58 -8.60 8.29 -2.52
C ASP A 58 -7.39 9.10 -2.93
N HIS A 59 -6.26 8.77 -2.31
CA HIS A 59 -4.98 9.00 -2.94
C HIS A 59 -4.67 7.79 -3.83
N PRO A 60 -5.04 7.82 -5.13
CA PRO A 60 -4.87 6.68 -6.01
C PRO A 60 -3.39 6.33 -6.14
N TYR A 61 -3.15 5.06 -6.45
CA TYR A 61 -1.81 4.62 -6.78
C TYR A 61 -1.31 5.31 -8.05
N PRO A 62 -0.08 5.87 -8.07
CA PRO A 62 0.46 6.56 -9.23
C PRO A 62 0.44 5.70 -10.48
N SER A 63 -0.09 6.26 -11.57
CA SER A 63 -0.19 5.61 -12.88
C SER A 63 0.84 6.13 -13.88
N THR A 64 1.47 7.27 -13.56
CA THR A 64 2.54 7.88 -14.35
C THR A 64 3.79 8.09 -13.51
N GLN A 65 4.93 8.24 -14.19
CA GLN A 65 6.21 8.51 -13.52
C GLN A 65 6.21 9.87 -12.79
N GLU A 66 5.54 10.88 -13.35
CA GLU A 66 5.40 12.20 -12.73
C GLU A 66 4.56 12.13 -11.45
N GLU A 67 3.41 11.45 -11.50
CA GLU A 67 2.59 11.18 -10.31
C GLU A 67 3.39 10.44 -9.25
N PHE A 68 4.23 9.48 -9.65
CA PHE A 68 5.05 8.71 -8.74
C PHE A 68 6.10 9.56 -8.02
N TYR A 69 6.78 10.47 -8.74
CA TYR A 69 7.72 11.42 -8.13
C TYR A 69 7.02 12.39 -7.19
N HIS A 70 5.90 12.97 -7.63
CA HIS A 70 5.11 13.87 -6.79
C HIS A 70 4.64 13.16 -5.53
N ARG A 71 4.17 11.91 -5.65
CA ARG A 71 3.71 11.12 -4.50
C ARG A 71 4.83 10.78 -3.55
N THR A 72 6.00 10.42 -4.07
CA THR A 72 7.20 10.19 -3.28
C THR A 72 7.53 11.41 -2.42
N TYR A 73 7.50 12.61 -3.01
CA TYR A 73 7.77 13.86 -2.29
C TYR A 73 6.74 14.14 -1.17
N GLN A 74 5.45 13.95 -1.46
CA GLN A 74 4.38 14.11 -0.47
C GLN A 74 4.56 13.13 0.71
N ILE A 75 4.80 11.86 0.42
CA ILE A 75 5.02 10.84 1.45
C ILE A 75 6.26 11.17 2.29
N GLN A 76 7.35 11.63 1.68
CA GLN A 76 8.55 12.07 2.42
C GLN A 76 8.24 13.19 3.41
N ARG A 77 7.40 14.17 3.02
CA ARG A 77 6.96 15.23 3.92
C ARG A 77 6.11 14.66 5.06
N ASN A 78 5.11 13.86 4.75
CA ASN A 78 4.23 13.27 5.76
C ASN A 78 5.00 12.42 6.78
N ILE A 79 6.00 11.64 6.35
CA ILE A 79 6.85 10.84 7.25
C ILE A 79 7.64 11.72 8.23
N ARG A 80 8.10 12.90 7.80
CA ARG A 80 8.76 13.85 8.71
C ARG A 80 7.78 14.34 9.78
N ASP A 81 6.54 14.60 9.38
CA ASP A 81 5.48 15.10 10.27
C ASP A 81 4.99 14.02 11.26
N LEU A 82 5.18 12.73 10.96
CA LEU A 82 4.91 11.62 11.91
C LEU A 82 5.80 11.66 13.16
N ASN A 83 6.90 12.40 13.16
CA ASN A 83 7.82 12.52 14.30
C ASN A 83 8.23 11.13 14.86
N LEU A 84 8.69 10.24 13.98
CA LEU A 84 9.10 8.88 14.37
C LEU A 84 10.31 8.91 15.29
N VAL A 85 10.39 7.98 16.23
CA VAL A 85 11.56 7.87 17.11
C VAL A 85 12.78 7.35 16.34
N PRO A 86 14.03 7.60 16.79
CA PRO A 86 15.23 7.21 16.05
C PRO A 86 15.30 5.71 15.71
N SER A 87 14.79 4.82 16.57
CA SER A 87 14.73 3.38 16.32
C SER A 87 13.81 3.02 15.15
N GLN A 88 12.67 3.72 15.01
CA GLN A 88 11.74 3.55 13.89
C GLN A 88 12.34 4.04 12.57
N HIS A 89 13.00 5.21 12.57
CA HIS A 89 13.74 5.69 11.40
C HIS A 89 14.82 4.70 10.96
N LYS A 90 15.60 4.18 11.92
CA LYS A 90 16.63 3.18 11.64
C LYS A 90 16.04 1.90 11.06
N PHE A 91 14.91 1.44 11.60
CA PHE A 91 14.21 0.27 11.08
C PHE A 91 13.71 0.50 9.64
N LEU A 92 13.02 1.61 9.36
CA LEU A 92 12.50 1.92 8.03
C LEU A 92 13.61 2.02 6.98
N ASN A 93 14.69 2.74 7.31
CA ASN A 93 15.84 2.87 6.42
C ASN A 93 16.46 1.50 6.10
N ARG A 94 16.55 0.62 7.11
CA ARG A 94 17.05 -0.74 6.93
C ARG A 94 16.11 -1.58 6.08
N LEU A 95 14.80 -1.56 6.37
CA LEU A 95 13.77 -2.26 5.60
C LEU A 95 13.83 -1.87 4.13
N MET A 96 13.86 -0.57 3.83
CA MET A 96 13.94 -0.08 2.46
C MET A 96 15.23 -0.49 1.76
N ALA A 97 16.37 -0.42 2.45
CA ALA A 97 17.65 -0.80 1.88
C ALA A 97 17.77 -2.32 1.65
N GLU A 98 17.22 -3.14 2.53
CA GLU A 98 17.27 -4.61 2.45
C GLU A 98 16.27 -5.20 1.46
N THR A 99 15.15 -4.53 1.21
CA THR A 99 14.07 -5.02 0.32
C THR A 99 13.99 -4.28 -1.01
N SER A 100 14.68 -3.14 -1.13
CA SER A 100 14.54 -2.21 -2.26
C SER A 100 13.12 -1.66 -2.47
N VAL A 101 12.23 -1.78 -1.48
CA VAL A 101 10.91 -1.14 -1.54
C VAL A 101 11.06 0.38 -1.54
N ASN A 102 10.28 1.05 -2.38
CA ASN A 102 10.21 2.51 -2.40
C ASN A 102 9.13 3.04 -1.44
N LEU A 103 9.07 4.37 -1.28
CA LEU A 103 8.14 4.99 -0.34
C LEU A 103 6.67 4.88 -0.76
N VAL A 104 6.38 4.94 -2.05
CA VAL A 104 5.01 4.83 -2.57
C VAL A 104 4.49 3.43 -2.26
N ASP A 105 5.19 2.38 -2.70
CA ASP A 105 4.78 1.00 -2.49
C ASP A 105 4.59 0.70 -0.99
N LEU A 106 5.54 1.13 -0.16
CA LEU A 106 5.50 0.88 1.28
C LEU A 106 4.31 1.60 1.93
N TRP A 107 4.17 2.90 1.72
CA TRP A 107 3.21 3.72 2.49
C TRP A 107 1.82 3.84 1.88
N GLN A 108 1.62 3.34 0.65
CA GLN A 108 0.28 3.12 0.08
C GLN A 108 -0.23 1.70 0.33
N GLY A 109 0.50 0.90 1.11
CA GLY A 109 0.01 -0.38 1.61
C GLY A 109 0.12 -1.52 0.60
N SER A 110 1.08 -1.49 -0.31
CA SER A 110 1.34 -2.65 -1.17
C SER A 110 1.65 -3.89 -0.33
N HIS A 111 1.06 -5.02 -0.70
CA HIS A 111 1.47 -6.33 -0.21
C HIS A 111 2.77 -6.72 -0.90
N ILE A 112 3.84 -6.81 -0.13
CA ILE A 112 5.19 -7.03 -0.65
C ILE A 112 5.69 -8.39 -0.18
N ILE A 113 6.20 -9.19 -1.09
CA ILE A 113 6.89 -10.45 -0.83
C ILE A 113 8.37 -10.25 -1.12
N THR A 114 9.21 -10.52 -0.13
CA THR A 114 10.67 -10.47 -0.29
C THR A 114 11.23 -11.87 -0.47
N ILE A 115 12.11 -12.05 -1.47
CA ILE A 115 12.78 -13.33 -1.71
C ILE A 115 13.95 -13.48 -0.73
N ASP A 116 13.67 -13.92 0.49
CA ASP A 116 14.63 -14.00 1.61
C ASP A 116 14.58 -15.31 2.41
N ASN A 117 13.75 -16.27 2.00
CA ASN A 117 13.46 -17.51 2.73
C ASN A 117 13.06 -17.27 4.21
N GLY A 118 12.41 -16.15 4.49
CA GLY A 118 11.87 -15.84 5.82
C GLY A 118 12.87 -15.20 6.79
N LEU A 119 14.07 -14.83 6.32
CA LEU A 119 15.13 -14.25 7.15
C LEU A 119 14.70 -12.93 7.82
N LEU A 120 14.00 -12.06 7.08
CA LEU A 120 13.49 -10.80 7.61
C LEU A 120 12.42 -11.06 8.66
N TYR A 121 11.47 -11.96 8.41
CA TYR A 121 10.49 -12.38 9.43
C TYR A 121 11.18 -12.87 10.70
N ASP A 122 12.17 -13.77 10.60
CA ASP A 122 12.85 -14.34 11.77
C ASP A 122 13.65 -13.28 12.54
N THR A 123 14.10 -12.24 11.84
CA THR A 123 14.80 -11.09 12.43
C THR A 123 13.82 -10.12 13.09
N TRP A 124 12.75 -9.76 12.41
CA TRP A 124 11.78 -8.75 12.84
C TRP A 124 10.90 -9.27 13.96
N SER A 125 10.50 -10.54 13.95
CA SER A 125 9.72 -11.17 15.04
C SER A 125 10.44 -11.19 16.40
N LYS A 126 11.78 -11.11 16.40
CA LYS A 126 12.60 -10.99 17.62
C LYS A 126 12.84 -9.55 18.05
N SER A 127 12.36 -8.58 17.28
CA SER A 127 12.44 -7.17 17.65
C SER A 127 11.58 -6.91 18.89
N PRO A 128 12.04 -6.12 19.88
CA PRO A 128 11.21 -5.71 21.02
C PRO A 128 9.93 -4.96 20.62
N SER A 129 9.89 -4.40 19.41
CA SER A 129 8.71 -3.70 18.88
C SER A 129 7.74 -4.62 18.14
N ALA A 130 8.08 -5.90 17.96
CA ALA A 130 7.21 -6.87 17.32
C ALA A 130 6.19 -7.42 18.32
N HIS A 131 4.93 -7.45 17.91
CA HIS A 131 3.85 -8.03 18.70
C HIS A 131 3.03 -9.00 17.84
N PRO A 132 2.48 -10.09 18.43
CA PRO A 132 1.62 -11.03 17.71
C PRO A 132 0.41 -10.35 17.07
N ARG A 133 0.09 -10.77 15.85
CA ARG A 133 -1.06 -10.30 15.08
C ARG A 133 -1.80 -11.46 14.43
N ILE A 134 -3.10 -11.25 14.26
CA ILE A 134 -3.94 -12.04 13.36
C ILE A 134 -4.16 -11.15 12.12
N SER A 135 -4.14 -11.74 10.93
CA SER A 135 -4.41 -11.04 9.67
C SER A 135 -5.41 -11.80 8.84
N SER A 136 -6.18 -11.04 8.05
CA SER A 136 -7.06 -11.57 7.02
C SER A 136 -6.32 -12.11 5.79
N HIS A 137 -5.10 -11.65 5.49
CA HIS A 137 -4.38 -12.03 4.26
C HIS A 137 -4.07 -13.53 4.21
N TYR A 138 -3.92 -14.17 5.38
CA TYR A 138 -3.49 -15.56 5.49
C TYR A 138 -4.17 -16.29 6.67
N ARG A 139 -5.52 -16.35 6.65
CA ARG A 139 -6.35 -16.91 7.74
C ARG A 139 -6.06 -18.37 8.09
N ASN A 140 -5.51 -19.14 7.14
CA ASN A 140 -5.31 -20.59 7.28
C ASN A 140 -3.83 -20.98 7.43
N ILE A 141 -2.94 -20.02 7.70
CA ILE A 141 -1.52 -20.34 7.94
C ILE A 141 -1.30 -20.45 9.46
N PRO A 142 -0.75 -21.58 9.96
CA PRO A 142 -0.46 -21.76 11.38
C PRO A 142 0.72 -20.91 11.89
N LEU A 143 1.33 -20.09 11.02
CA LEU A 143 2.48 -19.26 11.34
C LEU A 143 1.99 -17.94 11.93
N GLN A 144 2.46 -17.66 13.15
CA GLN A 144 2.22 -16.41 13.85
C GLN A 144 2.61 -15.23 12.97
N GLN A 145 1.73 -14.24 12.83
CA GLN A 145 2.07 -13.00 12.15
C GLN A 145 2.41 -11.94 13.19
N TYR A 146 3.12 -10.91 12.77
CA TYR A 146 3.61 -9.90 13.68
C TYR A 146 3.39 -8.49 13.14
N GLY A 147 3.29 -7.57 14.08
CA GLY A 147 3.16 -6.14 13.84
C GLY A 147 4.33 -5.37 14.41
N ILE A 148 4.78 -4.32 13.72
CA ILE A 148 5.65 -3.28 14.29
C ILE A 148 4.96 -1.93 14.12
N ARG A 149 4.79 -1.20 15.22
CA ARG A 149 4.03 0.06 15.25
C ARG A 149 4.88 1.29 14.86
N PHE A 150 4.28 2.18 14.08
CA PHE A 150 4.80 3.46 13.62
C PHE A 150 3.75 4.55 13.90
N ARG A 151 3.74 5.10 15.13
CA ARG A 151 2.66 5.98 15.60
C ARG A 151 1.30 5.28 15.45
N ASP A 152 0.42 5.83 14.63
CA ASP A 152 -0.92 5.31 14.39
C ASP A 152 -0.96 4.24 13.29
N HIS A 153 0.18 4.02 12.62
CA HIS A 153 0.33 3.07 11.52
C HIS A 153 1.06 1.81 11.97
N GLN A 154 0.99 0.77 11.14
CA GLN A 154 1.57 -0.51 11.50
C GLN A 154 2.12 -1.25 10.30
N LEU A 155 3.36 -1.72 10.42
CA LEU A 155 3.90 -2.72 9.51
C LEU A 155 3.43 -4.10 9.97
N LEU A 156 2.55 -4.72 9.20
CA LEU A 156 2.15 -6.11 9.36
C LEU A 156 3.07 -7.00 8.52
N PHE A 157 3.51 -8.14 9.05
CA PHE A 157 4.37 -9.06 8.33
C PHE A 157 4.18 -10.52 8.76
N GLY A 158 4.58 -11.44 7.88
CA GLY A 158 4.48 -12.88 8.06
C GLY A 158 5.37 -13.65 7.09
N LYS A 159 5.19 -14.97 7.05
CA LYS A 159 5.78 -15.84 6.02
C LYS A 159 4.71 -16.25 5.01
N THR A 160 5.08 -16.35 3.74
CA THR A 160 4.25 -16.94 2.70
C THR A 160 4.18 -18.45 2.89
N THR A 161 3.08 -19.09 2.48
CA THR A 161 2.97 -20.55 2.49
C THR A 161 3.86 -21.23 1.45
N LEU A 162 4.04 -20.61 0.29
CA LEU A 162 4.61 -21.28 -0.89
C LEU A 162 6.11 -21.59 -0.73
N ASN A 163 6.87 -20.65 -0.17
CA ASN A 163 8.32 -20.74 -0.11
C ASN A 163 8.91 -20.21 1.21
N GLY A 164 8.06 -19.86 2.17
CA GLY A 164 8.51 -19.32 3.46
C GLY A 164 9.13 -17.92 3.37
N SER A 165 9.05 -17.23 2.22
CA SER A 165 9.47 -15.84 2.05
C SER A 165 8.76 -14.92 3.04
N THR A 166 9.45 -13.87 3.47
CA THR A 166 8.81 -12.81 4.25
C THR A 166 7.86 -12.01 3.36
N TRP A 167 6.63 -11.79 3.82
CA TRP A 167 5.76 -10.75 3.27
C TRP A 167 5.51 -9.65 4.30
N PHE A 168 5.22 -8.45 3.83
CA PHE A 168 4.82 -7.34 4.69
C PHE A 168 3.94 -6.31 3.97
N GLN A 169 3.25 -5.50 4.76
CA GLN A 169 2.39 -4.42 4.32
C GLN A 169 2.35 -3.33 5.40
N MET A 170 2.40 -2.05 5.02
CA MET A 170 2.09 -0.96 5.93
C MET A 170 0.58 -0.71 5.92
N GLU A 171 -0.09 -0.97 7.04
CA GLU A 171 -1.51 -0.71 7.24
C GLU A 171 -1.71 0.74 7.67
N ALA A 172 -2.76 1.38 7.12
CA ALA A 172 -3.19 2.71 7.55
C ALA A 172 -3.51 2.73 9.05
N HIS A 173 -4.36 1.79 9.48
CA HIS A 173 -4.65 1.56 10.89
C HIS A 173 -4.45 0.08 11.21
N GLY A 174 -3.46 -0.22 12.03
CA GLY A 174 -3.29 -1.55 12.58
C GLY A 174 -4.31 -1.82 13.68
N PHE A 175 -4.81 -3.06 13.75
CA PHE A 175 -5.69 -3.53 14.82
C PHE A 175 -5.15 -4.78 15.54
N ALA A 176 -4.63 -4.63 16.77
CA ALA A 176 -4.46 -5.78 17.65
C ALA A 176 -5.66 -5.85 18.62
N PRO A 177 -6.25 -7.03 18.89
CA PRO A 177 -7.43 -7.14 19.76
C PRO A 177 -7.24 -6.52 21.16
N THR A 178 -6.02 -6.54 21.69
CA THR A 178 -5.68 -5.96 22.99
C THR A 178 -5.72 -4.42 22.97
N GLU A 179 -5.60 -3.79 21.80
CA GLU A 179 -5.53 -2.33 21.65
C GLU A 179 -6.92 -1.67 21.69
N ILE A 180 -8.01 -2.45 21.59
CA ILE A 180 -9.37 -1.91 21.67
C ILE A 180 -9.67 -1.24 23.01
N TYR A 181 -8.99 -1.67 24.07
CA TYR A 181 -9.14 -1.12 25.42
C TYR A 181 -8.38 0.19 25.60
N ASP A 182 -7.30 0.39 24.84
CA ASP A 182 -6.44 1.57 24.93
C ASP A 182 -6.92 2.68 24.00
N ASP A 183 -7.38 2.33 22.79
CA ASP A 183 -8.00 3.26 21.85
C ASP A 183 -9.11 2.57 21.02
N PRO A 184 -10.38 2.67 21.44
CA PRO A 184 -11.49 2.05 20.72
C PRO A 184 -11.69 2.65 19.32
N ASN A 185 -11.16 3.84 19.03
CA ASN A 185 -11.28 4.43 17.69
C ASN A 185 -10.46 3.66 16.66
N LEU A 186 -9.37 3.00 17.05
CA LEU A 186 -8.57 2.17 16.15
C LEU A 186 -9.40 1.02 15.54
N ALA A 187 -10.31 0.42 16.31
CA ALA A 187 -11.21 -0.61 15.80
C ALA A 187 -12.18 -0.04 14.75
N ILE A 188 -12.65 1.20 14.96
CA ILE A 188 -13.52 1.91 14.02
C ILE A 188 -12.75 2.23 12.73
N TYR A 189 -11.56 2.82 12.84
CA TYR A 189 -10.74 3.16 11.68
C TYR A 189 -10.30 1.92 10.89
N HIS A 190 -9.90 0.85 11.57
CA HIS A 190 -9.59 -0.42 10.92
C HIS A 190 -10.82 -1.02 10.22
N GLY A 191 -12.00 -0.91 10.84
CA GLY A 191 -13.27 -1.28 10.20
C GLY A 191 -13.57 -0.47 8.94
N GLN A 192 -13.27 0.83 8.95
CA GLN A 192 -13.38 1.70 7.77
C GLN A 192 -12.41 1.28 6.67
N ASP A 193 -11.17 0.95 7.01
CA ASP A 193 -10.17 0.43 6.06
C ASP A 193 -10.63 -0.90 5.43
N PHE A 194 -11.21 -1.79 6.22
CA PHE A 194 -11.81 -3.02 5.70
C PHE A 194 -12.94 -2.74 4.71
N LEU A 195 -13.85 -1.80 5.02
CA LEU A 195 -14.92 -1.43 4.09
C LEU A 195 -14.35 -0.83 2.79
N LYS A 196 -13.37 0.07 2.88
CA LYS A 196 -12.67 0.63 1.73
C LYS A 196 -12.06 -0.46 0.85
N TYR A 197 -11.41 -1.45 1.45
CA TYR A 197 -10.87 -2.61 0.73
C TYR A 197 -11.98 -3.41 0.04
N GLN A 198 -13.12 -3.67 0.71
CA GLN A 198 -14.24 -4.40 0.09
C GLN A 198 -14.83 -3.65 -1.12
N PHE A 199 -14.84 -2.31 -1.10
CA PHE A 199 -15.34 -1.51 -2.22
C PHE A 199 -14.35 -1.41 -3.39
N HIS A 200 -13.06 -1.20 -3.10
CA HIS A 200 -12.06 -0.92 -4.13
C HIS A 200 -11.27 -2.15 -4.59
N GLY A 201 -11.21 -3.21 -3.78
CA GLY A 201 -10.29 -4.33 -3.97
C GLY A 201 -8.82 -3.93 -3.86
N MET A 202 -8.53 -2.81 -3.20
CA MET A 202 -7.18 -2.26 -3.03
C MET A 202 -6.80 -2.22 -1.56
N ASN A 203 -5.53 -2.47 -1.26
CA ASN A 203 -5.00 -2.34 0.09
C ASN A 203 -4.98 -0.87 0.52
N VAL A 204 -5.18 -0.64 1.82
CA VAL A 204 -5.24 0.69 2.42
C VAL A 204 -3.98 0.93 3.24
N GLY A 205 -3.08 1.76 2.73
CA GLY A 205 -1.90 2.23 3.46
C GLY A 205 -2.11 3.61 4.07
N PRO A 206 -1.20 4.05 4.96
CA PRO A 206 -1.28 5.35 5.63
C PRO A 206 -1.48 6.54 4.70
N PHE A 207 -0.88 6.47 3.51
CA PHE A 207 -0.91 7.54 2.52
C PHE A 207 -1.52 7.06 1.21
N GLY A 208 -2.61 6.31 1.25
CA GLY A 208 -3.43 6.00 0.08
C GLY A 208 -3.56 4.51 -0.23
N PHE A 209 -3.97 4.21 -1.45
CA PHE A 209 -4.34 2.87 -1.86
C PHE A 209 -3.29 2.22 -2.74
N SER A 210 -3.16 0.90 -2.64
CA SER A 210 -2.33 0.11 -3.53
C SER A 210 -3.13 -1.01 -4.21
N PRO A 211 -3.00 -1.18 -5.54
CA PRO A 211 -3.60 -2.29 -6.26
C PRO A 211 -2.83 -3.60 -6.05
N HIS A 212 -1.67 -3.56 -5.39
CA HIS A 212 -0.82 -4.72 -5.14
C HIS A 212 -1.29 -5.44 -3.88
N THR A 213 -2.30 -6.30 -4.03
CA THR A 213 -2.83 -7.15 -2.96
C THR A 213 -2.29 -8.58 -3.07
N GLU A 214 -2.55 -9.40 -2.06
CA GLU A 214 -2.29 -10.84 -2.10
C GLU A 214 -3.09 -11.56 -3.20
N LEU A 215 -4.26 -11.03 -3.58
CA LEU A 215 -5.17 -11.65 -4.56
C LEU A 215 -4.92 -11.17 -6.00
N THR A 216 -4.57 -9.90 -6.17
CA THR A 216 -4.47 -9.24 -7.49
C THR A 216 -3.05 -9.20 -8.05
N GLY A 217 -2.03 -9.44 -7.22
CA GLY A 217 -0.63 -9.45 -7.64
C GLY A 217 0.26 -8.69 -6.67
N PRO A 218 0.89 -9.39 -5.71
CA PRO A 218 1.78 -8.74 -4.75
C PRO A 218 3.08 -8.30 -5.43
N LEU A 219 3.75 -7.31 -4.85
CA LEU A 219 5.07 -6.89 -5.32
C LEU A 219 6.13 -7.88 -4.84
N ILE A 220 6.84 -8.50 -5.77
CA ILE A 220 7.93 -9.43 -5.45
C ILE A 220 9.26 -8.70 -5.60
N LEU A 221 9.96 -8.53 -4.47
CA LEU A 221 11.22 -7.77 -4.41
C LEU A 221 12.40 -8.63 -3.93
N PRO A 222 13.63 -8.36 -4.40
CA PRO A 222 14.81 -9.10 -3.99
C PRO A 222 15.29 -8.66 -2.60
N TYR A 223 15.75 -9.63 -1.80
CA TYR A 223 16.48 -9.32 -0.56
C TYR A 223 17.95 -8.97 -0.82
N ARG A 224 18.45 -7.96 -0.11
CA ARG A 224 19.85 -7.50 -0.17
C ARG A 224 20.40 -7.36 1.25
N SER A 225 21.23 -8.32 1.65
CA SER A 225 21.92 -8.26 2.95
C SER A 225 22.89 -7.07 3.02
N LEU A 226 22.67 -6.17 3.98
CA LEU A 226 23.57 -5.03 4.23
C LEU A 226 24.95 -5.45 4.72
N LYS A 227 25.06 -6.62 5.38
CA LYS A 227 26.35 -7.18 5.81
C LYS A 227 27.21 -7.56 4.61
N ALA A 228 26.62 -8.20 3.61
CA ALA A 228 27.31 -8.62 2.39
C ALA A 228 27.65 -7.43 1.46
N ALA A 229 26.89 -6.33 1.51
CA ALA A 229 27.17 -5.13 0.73
C ALA A 229 28.43 -4.38 1.22
N ARG A 230 28.71 -4.43 2.53
CA ARG A 230 29.91 -3.80 3.12
C ARG A 230 31.21 -4.55 2.79
N SER A 231 31.19 -5.87 2.65
CA SER A 231 32.39 -6.66 2.33
C SER A 231 32.88 -6.51 0.89
N ARG A 232 32.03 -6.02 -0.03
CA ARG A 232 32.39 -5.79 -1.45
C ARG A 232 33.09 -4.46 -1.73
N LYS A 233 33.24 -3.58 -0.74
CA LYS A 233 33.94 -2.27 -0.89
C LYS A 233 35.43 -2.31 -0.54
N PHE A 234 35.97 -3.48 -0.19
CA PHE A 234 37.35 -3.65 0.28
C PHE A 234 38.22 -4.55 -0.62
N PHE A 235 37.82 -4.74 -1.88
CA PHE A 235 38.62 -5.44 -2.89
C PHE A 235 38.75 -4.56 -4.14
#